data_AF-A0A3C1QYN6-F1
#
_entry.id   AF-A0A3C1QYN6-F1
#
_cell.length_a   1.000
_cell.length_b   1.000
_cell.length_c   1.000
_cell.angle_alpha   90.00
_cell.angle_beta   90.00
_cell.angle_gamma   90.00
#
_symmetry.space_group_name_H-M   'P 1'
#
loop_
_entity.id
_entity.type
_entity.pdbx_description
1 polymer ?
#
loop_
_entity_poly.entity_id
_entity_poly.type
_entity_poly.pdbx_seq_one_letter_code
_entity_poly.pdbx_strand_id
1 'polypeptide(L)'
;MSFRWVSAGLGSLVLAAAVSVGWWLPSRAVAVPAETLDSLRAKQERIREVVRSAMPATVVVTDGIGSGSGVIVSEDGIVLTAAHVLMTGG
;
A
#
# COMPACT_ATOMS: atom_id res chain seq x y z
N MET A 1 47.14 17.12 -16.15
CA MET A 1 45.70 17.43 -16.24
C MET A 1 45.05 16.43 -17.20
N SER A 2 43.83 15.94 -16.91
CA SER A 2 43.02 15.02 -17.75
C SER A 2 43.15 13.51 -17.49
N PHE A 3 42.64 13.02 -16.36
CA PHE A 3 42.22 11.60 -16.23
C PHE A 3 40.90 11.43 -15.44
N ARG A 4 40.37 12.50 -14.82
CA ARG A 4 39.10 12.49 -14.07
C ARG A 4 37.84 12.68 -14.93
N TRP A 5 37.97 13.01 -16.21
CA TRP A 5 36.84 13.28 -17.10
C TRP A 5 36.38 12.06 -17.92
N VAL A 6 37.29 11.10 -18.18
CA VAL A 6 36.98 9.90 -18.98
C VAL A 6 36.09 8.92 -18.19
N SER A 7 36.27 8.81 -16.87
CA SER A 7 35.44 7.96 -16.02
C SER A 7 34.00 8.48 -15.85
N ALA A 8 33.81 9.80 -15.88
CA ALA A 8 32.48 10.42 -15.82
C ALA A 8 31.67 10.20 -17.11
N GLY A 9 32.34 10.19 -18.27
CA GLY A 9 31.70 9.95 -19.56
C GLY A 9 31.17 8.52 -19.72
N LEU A 10 31.95 7.51 -19.30
CA LEU A 10 31.52 6.10 -19.36
C LEU A 10 30.35 5.81 -18.40
N GLY A 11 30.40 6.33 -17.18
CA GLY A 11 29.35 6.14 -16.18
C GLY A 11 28.00 6.74 -16.61
N SER A 12 28.04 7.93 -17.23
CA SER A 12 26.85 8.59 -17.76
C SER A 12 26.24 7.86 -18.96
N LEU A 13 27.07 7.27 -19.82
CA LEU A 13 26.60 6.51 -20.99
C LEU A 13 25.91 5.18 -20.59
N VAL A 14 26.44 4.50 -19.58
CA VAL A 14 25.83 3.26 -19.04
C VAL A 14 24.50 3.57 -18.35
N LEU A 15 24.41 4.68 -17.62
CA LEU A 15 23.16 5.10 -16.99
C LEU A 15 22.09 5.50 -18.03
N ALA A 16 22.49 6.23 -19.07
CA ALA A 16 21.60 6.59 -20.17
C ALA A 16 21.11 5.35 -20.94
N ALA A 17 21.98 4.36 -21.16
CA ALA A 17 21.62 3.08 -21.78
C ALA A 17 20.66 2.26 -20.89
N ALA A 18 20.86 2.24 -19.57
CA ALA A 18 19.97 1.53 -18.66
C ALA A 18 18.57 2.17 -18.59
N VAL A 19 18.49 3.50 -18.63
CA VAL A 19 17.22 4.24 -18.64
C VAL A 19 16.48 4.06 -19.97
N SER A 20 17.19 4.07 -21.10
CA SER A 20 16.57 3.85 -22.42
C SER A 20 16.08 2.40 -22.61
N VAL A 21 16.80 1.41 -22.08
CA VAL A 21 16.33 0.01 -22.04
C VAL A 21 15.09 -0.11 -21.15
N GLY A 22 15.06 0.54 -19.99
CA GLY A 22 13.88 0.58 -19.11
C GLY A 22 12.65 1.22 -19.75
N TRP A 23 12.84 2.20 -20.64
CA TRP A 23 11.75 2.85 -21.40
C TRP A 23 11.20 1.98 -22.53
N TRP A 24 12.03 1.10 -23.09
CA TRP A 24 11.67 0.22 -24.22
C TRP A 24 11.16 -1.15 -23.78
N LEU A 25 11.35 -1.52 -22.52
CA LEU A 25 10.70 -2.69 -21.95
C LEU A 25 9.24 -2.33 -21.70
N PRO A 26 8.27 -2.90 -22.44
CA PRO A 26 6.88 -2.73 -22.09
C PRO A 26 6.73 -3.24 -20.65
N SER A 27 6.23 -2.39 -19.75
CA SER A 27 5.71 -2.85 -18.47
C SER A 27 4.88 -4.09 -18.77
N ARG A 28 5.28 -5.26 -18.27
CA ARG A 28 4.51 -6.48 -18.46
C ARG A 28 3.16 -6.24 -17.80
N ALA A 29 2.19 -5.78 -18.61
CA ALA A 29 0.82 -5.68 -18.20
C ALA A 29 0.39 -7.10 -17.90
N VAL A 30 0.28 -7.42 -16.62
CA VAL A 30 -0.43 -8.63 -16.21
C VAL A 30 -1.86 -8.39 -16.64
N ALA A 31 -2.27 -9.01 -17.74
CA ALA A 31 -3.66 -8.97 -18.18
C ALA A 31 -4.50 -9.54 -17.05
N VAL A 32 -5.23 -8.68 -16.33
CA VAL A 32 -6.23 -9.11 -15.38
C VAL A 32 -7.40 -9.62 -16.22
N PRO A 33 -7.77 -10.92 -16.13
CA PRO A 33 -8.91 -11.43 -16.88
C PRO A 33 -10.14 -10.60 -16.56
N ALA A 34 -10.96 -10.31 -17.57
CA ALA A 34 -12.22 -9.61 -17.35
C ALA A 34 -13.09 -10.43 -16.36
N GLU A 35 -13.52 -9.79 -15.27
CA GLU A 35 -14.34 -10.45 -14.26
C GLU A 35 -15.74 -10.71 -14.79
N THR A 36 -16.29 -11.89 -14.46
CA THR A 36 -17.67 -12.21 -14.79
C THR A 36 -18.60 -11.60 -13.74
N LEU A 37 -19.89 -11.43 -14.09
CA LEU A 37 -20.88 -10.96 -13.11
C LEU A 37 -20.96 -11.88 -11.89
N ASP A 38 -20.79 -13.19 -12.08
CA ASP A 38 -20.83 -14.15 -10.98
C ASP A 38 -19.59 -14.06 -10.08
N SER A 39 -18.39 -13.79 -10.64
CA SER A 39 -17.20 -13.56 -9.82
C SER A 39 -17.33 -12.29 -8.97
N LEU A 40 -17.92 -11.23 -9.53
CA LEU A 40 -18.19 -9.99 -8.79
C LEU A 40 -19.21 -10.22 -7.66
N ARG A 41 -20.28 -10.97 -7.92
CA ARG A 41 -21.27 -11.35 -6.89
C ARG A 41 -20.63 -12.17 -5.77
N ALA A 42 -19.79 -13.15 -6.11
CA ALA A 42 -19.10 -13.96 -5.12
C ALA A 42 -18.18 -13.10 -4.22
N LYS A 43 -17.44 -12.15 -4.80
CA LYS A 43 -16.61 -11.20 -4.04
C LYS A 43 -17.43 -10.33 -3.11
N GLN A 44 -18.55 -9.79 -3.59
CA GLN A 44 -19.45 -8.98 -2.76
C GLN A 44 -19.94 -9.77 -1.55
N GLU A 45 -20.34 -11.03 -1.75
CA GLU A 45 -20.81 -11.86 -0.64
C GLU A 45 -19.68 -12.16 0.35
N ARG A 46 -18.47 -12.44 -0.15
CA ARG A 46 -17.30 -12.62 0.70
C ARG A 46 -16.98 -11.36 1.51
N ILE A 47 -17.05 -10.18 0.90
CA ILE A 47 -16.85 -8.90 1.60
C ILE A 47 -17.89 -8.74 2.70
N ARG A 48 -19.17 -9.00 2.42
CA ARG A 48 -20.25 -8.93 3.42
C ARG A 48 -20.04 -9.88 4.58
N GLU A 49 -19.60 -11.11 4.30
CA GLU A 49 -19.27 -12.11 5.32
C GLU A 49 -18.16 -11.60 6.25
N VAL A 50 -17.05 -11.10 5.67
CA VAL A 50 -15.91 -10.56 6.43
C VAL A 50 -16.31 -9.32 7.21
N VAL A 51 -17.11 -8.42 6.63
CA VAL A 51 -17.62 -7.25 7.34
C VAL A 51 -18.47 -7.68 8.54
N ARG A 52 -19.36 -8.67 8.36
CA ARG A 52 -20.22 -9.16 9.44
C ARG A 52 -19.41 -9.73 10.61
N SER A 53 -18.30 -10.41 10.33
CA SER A 53 -17.43 -10.98 11.37
C SER A 53 -16.49 -9.96 12.02
N ALA A 54 -15.95 -9.01 11.25
CA ALA A 54 -14.95 -8.06 11.74
C ALA A 54 -15.54 -6.79 12.38
N MET A 55 -16.74 -6.37 11.96
CA MET A 55 -17.38 -5.15 12.45
C MET A 55 -17.52 -5.10 13.99
N PRO A 56 -17.92 -6.18 14.70
CA PRO A 56 -18.05 -6.13 16.15
C PRO A 56 -16.76 -5.81 16.92
N ALA A 57 -15.59 -6.14 16.35
CA ALA A 57 -14.29 -5.86 16.95
C ALA A 57 -13.73 -4.48 16.54
N THR A 58 -14.35 -3.80 15.57
CA THR A 58 -13.90 -2.50 15.04
C THR A 58 -14.55 -1.37 15.82
N VAL A 59 -13.75 -0.48 16.40
CA VAL A 59 -14.20 0.62 17.25
C VAL A 59 -13.69 1.96 16.75
N VAL A 60 -14.41 3.03 17.10
CA VAL A 60 -13.93 4.40 16.92
C VAL A 60 -13.02 4.76 18.08
N VAL A 61 -11.86 5.35 17.76
CA VAL A 61 -10.91 5.90 18.73
C VAL A 61 -10.82 7.41 18.49
N THR A 62 -11.04 8.21 19.52
CA THR A 62 -11.03 9.68 19.43
C THR A 62 -10.48 10.28 20.71
N ASP A 63 -9.73 11.37 20.57
CA ASP A 63 -9.19 12.20 21.66
C ASP A 63 -10.01 13.49 21.88
N GLY A 64 -11.15 13.62 21.19
CA GLY A 64 -12.00 14.82 21.20
C GLY A 64 -11.58 15.91 20.19
N ILE A 65 -10.40 15.81 19.57
CA ILE A 65 -9.89 16.74 18.55
C ILE A 65 -9.85 16.05 17.18
N GLY A 66 -9.43 14.79 17.14
CA GLY A 66 -9.37 13.93 15.97
C GLY A 66 -10.04 12.57 16.20
N SER A 67 -10.20 11.80 15.13
CA SER A 67 -10.81 10.47 15.16
C SER A 67 -10.09 9.52 14.22
N GLY A 68 -9.99 8.26 14.64
CA GLY A 68 -9.52 7.13 13.84
C GLY A 68 -10.21 5.83 14.24
N SER A 69 -9.73 4.73 13.69
CA SER A 69 -10.26 3.39 13.97
C SER A 69 -9.30 2.59 14.84
N GLY A 70 -9.86 1.72 15.67
CA GLY A 70 -9.13 0.71 16.42
C GLY A 70 -9.78 -0.66 16.30
N VAL A 71 -9.05 -1.71 16.69
CA VAL A 71 -9.54 -3.09 16.71
C VAL A 71 -9.29 -3.70 18.07
N ILE A 72 -10.31 -4.32 18.66
CA ILE A 72 -10.20 -5.08 19.92
C ILE A 72 -9.42 -6.37 19.65
N VAL A 73 -8.34 -6.60 20.39
CA VAL A 73 -7.44 -7.76 20.19
C VAL A 73 -7.41 -8.74 21.36
N SER A 74 -8.08 -8.42 22.47
CA SER A 74 -8.15 -9.27 23.66
C SER A 74 -9.46 -9.06 24.42
N GLU A 75 -9.91 -10.08 25.16
CA GLU A 75 -11.20 -10.11 25.88
C GLU A 75 -11.24 -9.14 27.08
N ASP A 76 -10.08 -8.76 27.62
CA ASP A 76 -9.93 -7.74 28.65
C ASP A 76 -10.06 -6.31 28.12
N GLY A 77 -10.27 -6.14 26.81
CA GLY A 77 -10.57 -4.85 26.18
C GLY A 77 -9.36 -4.09 25.63
N ILE A 78 -8.22 -4.76 25.40
CA ILE A 78 -7.08 -4.13 24.73
C ILE A 78 -7.44 -3.79 23.27
N VAL A 79 -7.19 -2.54 22.88
CA VAL A 79 -7.44 -2.02 21.52
C VAL A 79 -6.13 -1.67 20.81
N LEU A 80 -5.95 -2.19 19.60
CA LEU A 80 -4.87 -1.84 18.69
C LEU A 80 -5.29 -0.66 17.79
N THR A 81 -4.47 0.39 17.74
CA THR A 81 -4.64 1.53 16.84
C THR A 81 -3.28 2.02 16.34
N ALA A 82 -3.27 2.84 15.29
CA ALA A 82 -2.04 3.50 14.84
C ALA A 82 -1.64 4.62 15.82
N ALA A 83 -0.34 4.76 16.11
CA ALA A 83 0.16 5.74 17.08
C ALA A 83 -0.28 7.18 16.76
N HIS A 84 -0.28 7.56 15.48
CA HIS A 84 -0.67 8.91 15.04
C HIS A 84 -2.16 9.24 15.22
N VAL A 85 -3.01 8.25 15.53
CA VAL A 85 -4.44 8.48 15.83
C VAL A 85 -4.60 9.15 17.20
N LEU A 86 -3.67 8.88 18.13
CA LEU A 86 -3.69 9.43 19.48
C LEU A 86 -2.61 10.49 19.70
N MET A 87 -1.55 10.50 18.89
CA MET A 87 -0.42 11.42 19.02
C MET A 87 -0.50 12.52 17.97
N THR A 88 -1.16 13.63 18.33
CA THR A 88 -1.09 14.87 17.56
C THR A 88 0.17 15.64 17.96
N GLY A 89 1.31 15.28 17.36
CA GLY A 89 2.61 15.95 17.56
C GLY A 89 3.63 15.10 18.33
N GLY A 90 4.81 14.88 17.72
CA GLY A 90 6.02 14.42 18.41
C GLY A 90 6.81 15.57 18.98
#